data_AF-U3AW40-F1
#
_entry.id   AF-U3AW40-F1
#
_cell.length_a   1.000
_cell.length_b   1.000
_cell.length_c   1.000
_cell.angle_alpha   90.00
_cell.angle_beta   90.00
_cell.angle_gamma   90.00
#
_symmetry.space_group_name_H-M   'P 1'
#
loop_
_entity.id
_entity.type
_entity.pdbx_description
1 polymer ?
#
loop_
_entity_poly.entity_id
_entity_poly.type
_entity_poly.pdbx_seq_one_letter_code
_entity_poly.pdbx_strand_id
1 'polypeptide(L)'
;MEHITNQLRDPLSETTRKVRRNLLAASLVGLLTTKIGLIPTQITAFGIAFSTSNLEALMLLITAITAFYLVSFSIYIASELQGWSLLTKSKHLDLVFERVTQAEPSVKKLYGEQAADIQLDLMKRNKLTKPIFICRLVVEVLLPILISAYSITQTSSIDVVALYTP
;
A
#
# COMPACT_ATOMS: atom_id res chain seq x y z
N MET A 1 12.86 3.57 -22.06
CA MET A 1 12.48 4.76 -21.27
C MET A 1 11.04 4.72 -20.75
N GLU A 2 10.09 4.13 -21.47
CA GLU A 2 8.65 4.16 -21.13
C GLU A 2 8.29 3.46 -19.80
N HIS A 3 8.93 2.33 -19.48
CA HIS A 3 8.69 1.58 -18.24
C HIS A 3 8.97 2.37 -16.95
N ILE A 4 9.97 3.27 -16.98
CA ILE A 4 10.40 4.01 -15.79
C ILE A 4 9.50 5.24 -15.56
N THR A 5 9.00 5.85 -16.63
CA THR A 5 8.04 6.96 -16.53
C THR A 5 6.72 6.49 -15.92
N ASN A 6 6.30 5.26 -16.23
CA ASN A 6 5.12 4.64 -15.62
C ASN A 6 5.32 4.37 -14.11
N GLN A 7 6.50 3.91 -13.68
CA GLN A 7 6.81 3.71 -12.24
C GLN A 7 6.95 5.01 -11.44
N LEU A 8 7.32 6.13 -12.08
CA LEU A 8 7.30 7.44 -11.43
C LEU A 8 5.87 8.03 -11.36
N ARG A 9 5.01 7.69 -12.31
CA ARG A 9 3.62 8.15 -12.36
C ARG A 9 2.71 7.31 -11.46
N ASP A 10 3.09 6.06 -11.20
CA ASP A 10 2.34 5.13 -10.40
C ASP A 10 3.20 4.41 -9.36
N PRO A 11 3.17 4.82 -8.07
CA PRO A 11 4.05 4.26 -7.04
C PRO A 11 3.68 2.84 -6.63
N LEU A 12 2.43 2.42 -6.86
CA LEU A 12 1.94 1.10 -6.48
C LEU A 12 1.70 0.24 -7.71
N SER A 13 2.18 -1.00 -7.69
CA SER A 13 1.81 -1.95 -8.73
C SER A 13 0.32 -2.31 -8.65
N GLU A 14 -0.21 -2.78 -9.78
CA GLU A 14 -1.56 -3.35 -9.85
C GLU A 14 -1.78 -4.48 -8.83
N THR A 15 -0.75 -5.26 -8.52
CA THR A 15 -0.82 -6.31 -7.50
C THR A 15 -1.05 -5.71 -6.11
N THR A 16 -0.26 -4.71 -5.73
CA THR A 16 -0.40 -4.05 -4.42
C THR A 16 -1.74 -3.34 -4.26
N ARG A 17 -2.25 -2.75 -5.34
CA ARG A 17 -3.60 -2.15 -5.37
C ARG A 17 -4.72 -3.19 -5.16
N LYS A 18 -4.61 -4.36 -5.79
CA LYS A 18 -5.56 -5.47 -5.60
C LYS A 18 -5.54 -5.96 -4.16
N VAL A 19 -4.35 -6.16 -3.58
CA VAL A 19 -4.19 -6.57 -2.18
C VAL A 19 -4.77 -5.52 -1.24
N ARG A 20 -4.50 -4.22 -1.46
CA ARG A 20 -5.09 -3.11 -0.71
C ARG A 20 -6.61 -3.12 -0.74
N ARG A 21 -7.20 -3.30 -1.92
CA ARG A 21 -8.66 -3.36 -2.08
C ARG A 21 -9.25 -4.53 -1.30
N ASN A 22 -8.62 -5.70 -1.36
CA ASN A 22 -9.08 -6.87 -0.62
C ASN A 22 -8.94 -6.68 0.90
N LEU A 23 -7.85 -6.05 1.35
CA LEU A 23 -7.65 -5.66 2.75
C LEU A 23 -8.77 -4.73 3.23
N LEU A 24 -9.07 -3.67 2.48
CA LEU A 24 -10.15 -2.74 2.81
C LEU A 24 -11.53 -3.40 2.79
N ALA A 25 -11.79 -4.28 1.83
CA ALA A 25 -13.05 -5.02 1.74
C ALA A 25 -13.23 -5.95 2.95
N ALA A 26 -12.21 -6.74 3.32
CA ALA A 26 -12.25 -7.60 4.50
C ALA A 26 -12.43 -6.78 5.79
N SER A 27 -11.71 -5.66 5.91
CA SER A 27 -11.80 -4.76 7.05
C SER A 27 -13.19 -4.15 7.18
N LEU A 28 -13.79 -3.76 6.05
CA LEU A 28 -15.16 -3.23 5.99
C LEU A 28 -16.15 -4.29 6.45
N VAL A 29 -16.05 -5.53 5.94
CA VAL A 29 -16.94 -6.63 6.39
C VAL A 29 -16.87 -6.81 7.90
N GLY A 30 -15.67 -6.88 8.49
CA GLY A 30 -15.52 -6.98 9.95
C GLY A 30 -16.13 -5.80 10.70
N LEU A 31 -15.95 -4.57 10.21
CA LEU A 31 -16.55 -3.38 10.83
C LEU A 31 -18.08 -3.35 10.70
N LEU A 32 -18.62 -3.75 9.55
CA LEU A 32 -20.06 -3.83 9.33
C LEU A 32 -20.71 -4.84 10.29
N THR A 33 -20.08 -5.99 10.46
CA THR A 33 -20.58 -7.04 11.38
C THR A 33 -20.46 -6.61 12.84
N THR A 34 -19.38 -5.94 13.25
CA THR A 34 -19.15 -5.55 14.65
C THR A 34 -19.83 -4.25 15.08
N LYS A 35 -19.82 -3.22 14.23
CA LYS A 35 -20.29 -1.86 14.59
C LYS A 35 -21.71 -1.56 14.13
N ILE A 36 -22.11 -2.12 13.00
CA ILE A 36 -23.44 -1.89 12.43
C ILE A 36 -24.40 -3.03 12.81
N GLY A 37 -23.88 -4.14 13.36
CA GLY A 37 -24.69 -5.29 13.74
C GLY A 37 -25.25 -6.04 12.53
N LEU A 38 -24.58 -5.96 11.37
CA LEU A 38 -24.93 -6.73 10.18
C LEU A 38 -24.47 -8.19 10.32
N ILE A 39 -25.06 -8.87 11.28
CA ILE A 39 -24.75 -10.26 11.61
C ILE A 39 -25.73 -11.15 10.88
N PRO A 40 -25.25 -12.13 10.11
CA PRO A 40 -26.14 -13.11 9.50
C PRO A 40 -26.77 -13.97 10.61
N THR A 41 -28.07 -13.80 10.83
CA THR A 41 -28.84 -14.60 11.81
C THR A 41 -29.27 -15.95 11.25
N GLN A 42 -29.38 -16.06 9.92
CA GLN A 42 -29.80 -17.26 9.21
C GLN A 42 -29.32 -17.22 7.76
N ILE A 43 -28.86 -18.36 7.22
CA ILE A 43 -28.73 -18.51 5.77
C ILE A 43 -29.98 -19.20 5.26
N THR A 44 -30.98 -18.41 4.87
CA THR A 44 -32.26 -18.91 4.34
C THR A 44 -32.11 -19.85 3.15
N ALA A 45 -31.05 -19.68 2.35
CA ALA A 45 -30.75 -20.56 1.21
C ALA A 45 -30.43 -22.02 1.60
N PHE A 46 -29.99 -22.26 2.84
CA PHE A 46 -29.62 -23.60 3.32
C PHE A 46 -30.43 -24.07 4.54
N GLY A 47 -31.34 -23.23 5.06
CA GLY A 47 -32.13 -23.56 6.26
C GLY A 47 -31.32 -23.70 7.54
N ILE A 48 -30.08 -23.19 7.57
CA ILE A 48 -29.18 -23.29 8.71
C ILE A 48 -29.31 -22.01 9.54
N ALA A 49 -29.73 -22.14 10.79
CA ALA A 49 -29.63 -21.09 11.79
C ALA A 49 -28.20 -20.99 12.32
N PHE A 50 -27.67 -19.77 12.43
CA PHE A 50 -26.37 -19.59 13.05
C PHE A 50 -26.49 -19.81 14.56
N SER A 51 -25.67 -20.70 15.11
CA SER A 51 -25.44 -20.76 16.56
C SER A 51 -24.39 -19.71 16.95
N THR A 52 -24.32 -19.39 18.23
CA THR A 52 -23.27 -18.51 18.79
C THR A 52 -21.87 -19.01 18.44
N SER A 53 -21.63 -20.31 18.49
CA SER A 53 -20.35 -20.93 18.11
C SER A 53 -20.01 -20.75 16.62
N ASN A 54 -21.00 -20.82 15.73
CA ASN A 54 -20.76 -20.58 14.30
C ASN A 54 -20.42 -19.12 14.00
N LEU A 55 -20.98 -18.19 14.77
CA LEU A 55 -20.67 -16.76 14.66
C LEU A 55 -19.29 -16.43 15.22
N GLU A 56 -18.89 -17.02 16.35
CA GLU A 56 -17.51 -16.94 16.85
C GLU A 56 -16.50 -17.42 15.80
N ALA A 57 -16.76 -18.57 15.16
CA ALA A 57 -15.92 -19.08 14.09
C ALA A 57 -15.88 -18.12 12.88
N LEU A 58 -17.00 -17.50 12.52
CA LEU A 58 -17.07 -16.51 11.44
C LEU A 58 -16.26 -15.25 11.77
N MET A 59 -16.36 -14.73 13.00
CA MET A 59 -15.61 -13.54 13.44
C MET A 59 -14.11 -13.82 13.50
N LEU A 60 -13.73 -15.01 13.97
CA LEU A 60 -12.33 -15.47 13.94
C LEU A 60 -11.81 -15.56 12.51
N LEU A 61 -12.61 -16.09 11.57
CA LEU A 61 -12.25 -16.19 10.15
C LEU A 61 -12.06 -14.81 9.51
N ILE A 62 -12.98 -13.87 9.75
CA ILE A 62 -12.87 -12.48 9.26
C ILE A 62 -11.59 -11.83 9.81
N THR A 63 -11.31 -12.02 11.10
CA THR A 63 -10.10 -11.51 11.75
C THR A 63 -8.85 -12.09 11.09
N ALA A 64 -8.79 -13.41 10.90
CA ALA A 64 -7.65 -14.10 10.31
C ALA A 64 -7.39 -13.68 8.86
N ILE A 65 -8.44 -13.57 8.04
CA ILE A 65 -8.33 -13.11 6.65
C ILE A 65 -7.86 -11.65 6.59
N THR A 66 -8.39 -10.79 7.45
CA THR A 66 -7.99 -9.37 7.52
C THR A 66 -6.52 -9.25 7.94
N ALA A 67 -6.08 -10.02 8.94
CA ALA A 67 -4.68 -10.06 9.37
C ALA A 67 -3.76 -10.58 8.26
N PHE A 68 -4.16 -11.63 7.54
CA PHE A 68 -3.41 -12.15 6.39
C PHE A 68 -3.23 -11.10 5.30
N TYR A 69 -4.29 -10.37 4.94
CA TYR A 69 -4.20 -9.29 3.95
C TYR A 69 -3.37 -8.11 4.45
N LEU A 70 -3.40 -7.79 5.75
CA LEU A 70 -2.60 -6.73 6.34
C LEU A 70 -1.10 -7.04 6.24
N VAL A 71 -0.71 -8.27 6.58
CA VAL A 71 0.67 -8.75 6.46
C VAL A 71 1.09 -8.77 4.99
N SER A 72 0.26 -9.33 4.11
CA SER A 72 0.53 -9.38 2.67
C SER A 72 0.74 -7.97 2.10
N PHE A 73 -0.17 -7.04 2.40
CA PHE A 73 -0.08 -5.65 1.97
C PHE A 73 1.21 -4.99 2.48
N SER A 74 1.58 -5.24 3.74
CA SER A 74 2.81 -4.71 4.35
C SER A 74 4.08 -5.22 3.66
N ILE A 75 4.11 -6.49 3.25
CA ILE A 75 5.25 -7.06 2.51
C ILE A 75 5.34 -6.45 1.11
N TYR A 76 4.21 -6.37 0.38
CA TYR A 76 4.18 -5.80 -0.96
C TYR A 76 4.61 -4.32 -0.97
N ILE A 77 4.08 -3.52 -0.04
CA ILE A 77 4.47 -2.11 0.03
C ILE A 77 5.94 -1.94 0.42
N ALA A 78 6.45 -2.74 1.36
CA ALA A 78 7.86 -2.69 1.74
C ALA A 78 8.79 -3.02 0.56
N SER A 79 8.43 -4.02 -0.25
CA SER A 79 9.17 -4.41 -1.46
C SER A 79 9.17 -3.28 -2.50
N GLU A 80 8.03 -2.64 -2.73
CA GLU A 80 7.91 -1.55 -3.71
C GLU A 80 8.66 -0.29 -3.27
N LEU A 81 8.60 0.07 -1.97
CA LEU A 81 9.36 1.19 -1.42
C LEU A 81 10.88 0.96 -1.53
N GLN A 82 11.34 -0.28 -1.30
CA GLN A 82 12.74 -0.66 -1.51
C GLN A 82 13.13 -0.55 -2.98
N GLY A 83 12.31 -1.05 -3.91
CA GLY A 83 12.51 -0.92 -5.35
C GLY A 83 12.65 0.54 -5.79
N TRP A 84 11.84 1.45 -5.25
CA TRP A 84 11.90 2.88 -5.55
C TRP A 84 13.21 3.53 -5.06
N SER A 85 13.69 3.11 -3.88
CA SER A 85 14.97 3.58 -3.33
C SER A 85 16.17 3.14 -4.18
N LEU A 86 16.09 1.95 -4.79
CA LEU A 86 17.12 1.41 -5.67
C LEU A 86 17.10 2.07 -7.05
N LEU A 87 15.91 2.26 -7.65
CA LEU A 87 15.73 2.94 -8.94
C LEU A 87 16.20 4.39 -8.92
N THR A 88 16.00 5.08 -7.79
CA THR A 88 16.49 6.46 -7.63
C THR A 88 18.02 6.51 -7.57
N LYS A 89 18.66 5.47 -7.01
CA LYS A 89 20.12 5.35 -6.96
C LYS A 89 20.73 4.92 -8.30
N SER A 90 20.10 4.01 -9.03
CA SER A 90 20.61 3.54 -10.34
C SER A 90 20.52 4.60 -11.43
N LYS A 91 19.46 5.42 -11.44
CA LYS A 91 19.36 6.58 -12.36
C LYS A 91 20.53 7.54 -12.24
N HIS A 92 21.07 7.71 -11.03
CA HIS A 92 22.26 8.52 -10.80
C HIS A 92 23.53 7.86 -11.33
N LEU A 93 23.63 6.54 -11.27
CA LEU A 93 24.80 5.80 -11.72
C LEU A 93 24.84 5.66 -13.24
N ASP A 94 23.73 5.34 -13.89
CA ASP A 94 23.69 5.15 -15.35
C ASP A 94 23.99 6.45 -16.10
N LEU A 95 23.44 7.58 -15.63
CA LEU A 95 23.73 8.91 -16.21
C LEU A 95 25.20 9.33 -16.04
N VAL A 96 25.86 8.86 -14.98
CA VAL A 96 27.28 9.12 -14.73
C VAL A 96 28.13 8.17 -15.56
N PHE A 97 27.75 6.89 -15.66
CA PHE A 97 28.52 5.86 -16.35
C PHE A 97 28.48 5.99 -17.87
N GLU A 98 27.32 6.27 -18.46
CA GLU A 98 27.14 6.46 -19.90
C GLU A 98 27.94 7.69 -20.40
N ARG A 99 28.04 8.75 -19.58
CA ARG A 99 28.78 9.97 -19.92
C ARG A 99 30.29 9.90 -19.63
N VAL A 100 30.72 9.09 -18.67
CA VAL A 100 32.14 8.82 -18.41
C VAL A 100 32.73 7.92 -19.50
N THR A 101 31.95 7.00 -20.05
CA THR A 101 32.41 6.05 -21.08
C THR A 101 32.58 6.71 -22.46
N GLN A 102 31.95 7.87 -22.71
CA GLN A 102 32.04 8.61 -23.99
C GLN A 102 32.88 9.89 -23.96
N ALA A 103 33.52 10.26 -22.84
CA ALA A 103 34.18 11.56 -22.71
C ALA A 103 35.70 11.54 -22.96
N GLU A 104 36.17 12.33 -23.94
CA GLU A 104 37.57 12.75 -24.05
C GLU A 104 37.99 13.70 -22.89
N PRO A 105 39.28 13.74 -22.51
CA PRO A 105 39.76 14.47 -21.32
C PRO A 105 39.52 15.99 -21.35
N SER A 106 39.38 16.60 -22.53
CA SER A 106 39.06 18.03 -22.74
C SER A 106 37.60 18.39 -22.40
N VAL A 107 36.70 17.40 -22.41
CA VAL A 107 35.25 17.57 -22.22
C VAL A 107 34.87 17.65 -20.73
N LYS A 108 35.73 17.12 -19.85
CA LYS A 108 35.53 17.03 -18.39
C LYS A 108 35.34 18.39 -17.70
N LYS A 109 35.89 19.46 -18.27
CA LYS A 109 35.82 20.84 -17.72
C LYS A 109 34.53 21.57 -18.10
N LEU A 110 34.05 21.37 -19.34
CA LEU A 110 32.77 21.93 -19.82
C LEU A 110 31.56 21.25 -19.15
N TYR A 111 31.67 19.96 -18.86
CA TYR A 111 30.61 19.18 -18.22
C TYR A 111 30.42 19.50 -16.73
N GLY A 112 31.45 19.97 -16.03
CA GLY A 112 31.34 20.35 -14.61
C GLY A 112 30.39 21.53 -14.39
N GLU A 113 30.31 22.45 -15.35
CA GLU A 113 29.47 23.64 -15.30
C GLU A 113 28.05 23.37 -15.81
N GLN A 114 27.91 22.64 -16.93
CA GLN A 114 26.61 22.29 -17.51
C GLN A 114 25.84 21.23 -16.69
N ALA A 115 26.55 20.35 -15.96
CA ALA A 115 25.93 19.40 -15.04
C ALA A 115 25.31 20.08 -13.82
N ALA A 116 25.82 21.26 -13.40
CA ALA A 116 25.27 22.02 -12.29
C ALA A 116 23.90 22.62 -12.64
N ASP A 117 23.73 23.12 -13.86
CA ASP A 117 22.46 23.68 -14.34
C ASP A 117 21.37 22.60 -14.52
N ILE A 118 21.73 21.46 -15.10
CA ILE A 118 20.80 20.31 -15.24
C ILE A 118 20.44 19.74 -13.86
N GLN A 119 21.38 19.68 -12.91
CA GLN A 119 21.09 19.29 -11.53
C GLN A 119 20.15 20.29 -10.85
N LEU A 120 20.34 21.59 -11.03
CA LEU A 120 19.50 22.63 -10.44
C LEU A 120 18.05 22.58 -10.95
N ASP A 121 17.86 22.38 -12.25
CA ASP A 121 16.52 22.27 -12.83
C ASP A 121 15.79 20.97 -12.41
N LEU A 122 16.51 19.85 -12.35
CA LEU A 122 15.97 18.60 -11.82
C LEU A 122 15.65 18.70 -10.32
N MET A 123 16.49 19.37 -9.53
CA MET A 123 16.24 19.61 -8.10
C MET A 123 15.04 20.52 -7.85
N LYS A 124 14.87 21.59 -8.66
CA LYS A 124 13.70 22.47 -8.57
C LYS A 124 12.40 21.75 -8.93
N ARG A 125 12.37 20.98 -10.02
CA ARG A 125 11.18 20.19 -10.40
C ARG A 125 10.87 19.07 -9.42
N ASN A 126 11.89 18.43 -8.86
CA ASN A 126 11.74 17.37 -7.86
C ASN A 126 11.23 17.90 -6.49
N LYS A 127 11.36 19.19 -6.18
CA LYS A 127 10.78 19.76 -4.95
C LYS A 127 9.25 19.95 -5.02
N LEU A 128 8.69 20.24 -6.19
CA LEU A 128 7.25 20.45 -6.35
C LEU A 128 6.44 19.15 -6.46
N THR A 129 7.02 18.05 -6.95
CA THR A 129 6.32 16.76 -7.10
C THR A 129 6.28 15.92 -5.82
N LYS A 130 7.22 16.16 -4.89
CA LYS A 130 7.32 15.45 -3.59
C LYS A 130 6.09 15.57 -2.67
N PRO A 131 5.44 16.72 -2.46
CA PRO A 131 4.34 16.81 -1.50
C PRO A 131 3.12 15.99 -1.93
N ILE A 132 2.74 16.03 -3.21
CA ILE A 132 1.62 15.23 -3.74
C ILE A 132 1.92 13.74 -3.64
N PHE A 133 3.15 13.34 -3.94
CA PHE A 133 3.60 11.95 -3.81
C PHE A 133 3.56 11.47 -2.35
N ILE A 134 4.05 12.28 -1.40
CA ILE A 134 4.05 11.95 0.03
C ILE A 134 2.62 11.86 0.56
N CYS A 135 1.76 12.83 0.24
CA CYS A 135 0.34 12.79 0.62
C CYS A 135 -0.34 11.54 0.08
N ARG A 136 -0.09 11.18 -1.18
CA ARG A 136 -0.63 9.97 -1.79
C ARG A 136 -0.12 8.71 -1.08
N LEU A 137 1.17 8.65 -0.75
CA LEU A 137 1.75 7.51 -0.04
C LEU A 137 1.18 7.36 1.37
N VAL A 138 0.97 8.47 2.08
CA VAL A 138 0.30 8.48 3.38
C VAL A 138 -1.13 7.95 3.23
N VAL A 139 -1.93 8.50 2.32
CA VAL A 139 -3.33 8.07 2.14
C VAL A 139 -3.42 6.62 1.64
N GLU A 140 -2.56 6.21 0.72
CA GLU A 140 -2.66 4.89 0.09
C GLU A 140 -2.05 3.76 0.92
N VAL A 141 -1.25 4.07 1.94
CA VAL A 141 -0.58 3.07 2.80
C VAL A 141 -1.05 3.18 4.25
N LEU A 142 -1.01 4.37 4.85
CA LEU A 142 -1.32 4.57 6.26
C LEU A 142 -2.79 4.29 6.54
N LEU A 143 -3.70 4.83 5.72
CA LEU A 143 -5.14 4.70 5.95
C LEU A 143 -5.62 3.23 5.88
N PRO A 144 -5.24 2.41 4.88
CA PRO A 144 -5.57 0.98 4.90
C PRO A 144 -5.04 0.26 6.14
N ILE A 145 -3.79 0.51 6.55
CA ILE A 145 -3.20 -0.13 7.73
C ILE A 145 -4.00 0.23 8.99
N LEU A 146 -4.31 1.51 9.19
CA LEU A 146 -5.06 1.97 10.36
C LEU A 146 -6.47 1.39 10.40
N ILE A 147 -7.21 1.42 9.29
CA ILE A 147 -8.57 0.88 9.21
C ILE A 147 -8.56 -0.63 9.50
N SER A 148 -7.60 -1.36 8.94
CA SER A 148 -7.50 -2.81 9.13
C SER A 148 -7.08 -3.19 10.53
N ALA A 149 -6.11 -2.49 11.12
CA ALA A 149 -5.72 -2.70 12.50
C ALA A 149 -6.92 -2.45 13.44
N TYR A 150 -7.65 -1.36 13.23
CA TYR A 150 -8.86 -1.08 13.99
C TYR A 150 -9.91 -2.17 13.80
N SER A 151 -10.19 -2.60 12.56
CA SER A 151 -11.13 -3.69 12.27
C SER A 151 -10.76 -4.99 12.98
N ILE A 152 -9.48 -5.36 12.98
CA ILE A 152 -8.97 -6.54 13.70
C ILE A 152 -9.24 -6.42 15.20
N THR A 153 -8.95 -5.29 15.83
CA THR A 153 -9.21 -5.11 17.28
C THR A 153 -10.69 -5.24 17.61
N GLN A 154 -11.58 -4.69 16.77
CA GLN A 154 -13.02 -4.77 16.99
C GLN A 154 -13.54 -6.19 16.77
N THR A 155 -13.07 -6.89 15.73
CA THR A 155 -13.54 -8.23 15.37
C THR A 155 -13.03 -9.29 16.35
N SER A 156 -11.81 -9.13 16.88
CA SER A 156 -11.20 -10.07 17.85
C SER A 156 -11.69 -9.89 19.29
N SER A 157 -12.12 -8.70 19.68
CA SER A 157 -12.52 -8.39 21.06
C SER A 157 -14.03 -8.48 21.27
N ILE A 158 -14.80 -8.85 20.25
CA ILE A 158 -16.26 -8.82 20.36
C ILE A 158 -16.77 -10.05 21.09
N ASP A 159 -17.63 -9.79 22.08
CA ASP A 159 -18.42 -10.84 22.71
C ASP A 159 -19.61 -11.14 21.80
N VAL A 160 -19.65 -12.35 21.26
CA VAL A 160 -20.67 -12.78 20.32
C VAL A 160 -22.04 -12.91 21.00
N VAL A 161 -22.07 -13.01 22.33
CA VAL A 161 -23.30 -12.97 23.11
C VAL A 161 -23.89 -11.55 23.16
N ALA A 162 -23.03 -10.52 23.30
CA ALA A 162 -23.47 -9.12 23.28
C ALA A 162 -24.07 -8.71 21.94
N LEU A 163 -23.69 -9.42 20.87
CA LEU A 163 -24.23 -9.25 19.53
C LEU A 163 -25.64 -9.85 19.33
N TYR A 164 -26.10 -10.73 20.22
CA TYR A 164 -27.44 -11.32 20.18
C TYR A 164 -28.50 -10.52 20.96
N THR A 165 -28.07 -9.63 21.85
CA THR A 165 -28.96 -8.81 22.67
C THR A 165 -29.24 -7.47 21.98
N PRO A 166 -30.49 -7.19 21.56
CA PRO A 166 -30.87 -5.92 20.94
C PRO A 166 -30.85 -4.75 21.93
#